data_AF-A0A8S3EDB1-F1
#
_entry.id   AF-A0A8S3EDB1-F1
#
_cell.length_a   1.000
_cell.length_b   1.000
_cell.length_c   1.000
_cell.angle_alpha   90.00
_cell.angle_beta   90.00
_cell.angle_gamma   90.00
#
_symmetry.space_group_name_H-M   'P 1'
#
loop_
_entity.id
_entity.type
_entity.pdbx_description
1 polymer ?
#
loop_
_entity_poly.entity_id
_entity_poly.type
_entity_poly.pdbx_seq_one_letter_code
_entity_poly.pdbx_strand_id
1 'polypeptide(L)' 'GAVVCDLCPIGSYCDEKDEPPKPCPAGSFCLEGQTVGTPCPTGYQTTLTGQSYCRICSP' A
#
# COMPACT_ATOMS: atom_id res chain seq x y z
N GLY A 1 -18.61 18.45 -4.38
CA GLY A 1 -18.45 17.45 -3.31
C GLY A 1 -17.16 16.72 -3.56
N ALA A 2 -16.33 16.54 -2.55
CA ALA A 2 -15.07 15.82 -2.70
C ALA A 2 -15.33 14.46 -3.34
N VAL A 3 -14.62 14.16 -4.42
CA VAL A 3 -14.56 12.83 -5.02
C VAL A 3 -13.82 11.93 -4.04
N VAL A 4 -14.54 11.44 -3.02
CA VAL A 4 -14.11 10.21 -2.37
C VAL A 4 -14.41 9.14 -3.41
N CYS A 5 -13.44 8.85 -4.28
CA CYS A 5 -13.31 7.47 -4.72
C CYS A 5 -13.34 6.66 -3.42
N ASP A 6 -14.07 5.56 -3.30
CA ASP A 6 -13.87 4.65 -2.16
C ASP A 6 -12.38 4.27 -2.14
N LEU A 7 -11.59 5.02 -1.36
CA LEU A 7 -10.15 4.96 -1.41
C LEU A 7 -9.77 3.68 -0.70
N CYS A 8 -8.96 2.84 -1.34
CA CYS A 8 -8.44 1.68 -0.65
C CYS A 8 -7.81 2.10 0.67
N PRO A 9 -8.13 1.42 1.78
CA PRO A 9 -7.61 1.79 3.08
C PRO A 9 -6.08 1.66 3.09
N ILE A 10 -5.45 2.45 3.96
CA ILE A 10 -3.99 2.41 4.10
C ILE A 10 -3.50 0.98 4.40
N GLY A 11 -2.40 0.59 3.77
CA GLY A 11 -1.90 -0.79 3.83
C GLY A 11 -2.55 -1.74 2.82
N SER A 12 -3.54 -1.29 2.05
CA SER A 12 -4.16 -2.07 0.98
C SER A 12 -4.18 -1.31 -0.33
N TYR A 13 -4.28 -2.05 -1.43
CA TYR A 13 -4.46 -1.51 -2.78
C TYR A 13 -5.65 -2.18 -3.46
N CYS A 14 -6.27 -1.49 -4.40
CA CYS A 14 -7.34 -2.06 -5.22
C CYS A 14 -7.06 -1.73 -6.69
N ASP A 15 -6.91 -2.75 -7.52
CA ASP A 15 -6.65 -2.61 -8.95
C ASP A 15 -7.80 -1.83 -9.63
N GLU A 16 -9.04 -2.06 -9.19
CA GLU A 16 -10.25 -1.35 -9.60
C GLU A 16 -11.05 -0.81 -8.41
N LYS A 17 -11.87 0.23 -8.65
CA LYS A 17 -12.68 0.86 -7.59
C LYS A 17 -13.72 -0.07 -6.95
N ASP A 18 -14.12 -1.13 -7.66
CA ASP A 18 -15.10 -2.13 -7.23
C ASP A 18 -14.45 -3.41 -6.69
N GLU A 19 -13.12 -3.52 -6.72
CA GLU A 19 -12.43 -4.71 -6.23
C GLU A 19 -12.16 -4.66 -4.72
N PRO A 20 -12.17 -5.83 -4.04
CA PRO A 20 -11.85 -5.88 -2.63
C PRO A 20 -10.40 -5.41 -2.39
N PRO A 21 -10.16 -4.63 -1.32
CA PRO A 21 -8.82 -4.15 -0.99
C PRO A 21 -7.88 -5.33 -0.73
N LYS A 22 -6.83 -5.42 -1.55
CA LYS A 22 -5.78 -6.43 -1.43
C LYS A 22 -4.66 -5.91 -0.53
N PRO A 23 -4.13 -6.73 0.38
CA PRO A 23 -3.06 -6.30 1.27
C PRO A 23 -1.80 -5.98 0.46
N CYS A 24 -1.14 -4.88 0.79
CA CYS A 24 0.05 -4.43 0.06
C CYS A 24 1.17 -5.48 0.09
N PRO A 25 1.84 -5.82 -1.02
CA PRO A 25 2.89 -6.83 -1.04
C PRO A 25 4.10 -6.45 -0.18
N ALA A 26 4.76 -7.47 0.38
CA ALA A 26 6.05 -7.30 1.06
C ALA A 26 7.10 -6.74 0.08
N GLY A 27 7.94 -5.82 0.56
CA GLY A 27 8.81 -4.98 -0.26
C GLY A 27 8.17 -3.68 -0.79
N SER A 28 6.85 -3.50 -0.63
CA SER A 28 6.12 -2.30 -1.06
C SER A 28 5.27 -1.70 0.07
N PHE A 29 4.82 -0.46 -0.13
CA PHE A 29 3.89 0.24 0.74
C PHE A 29 2.71 0.80 -0.05
N CYS A 30 1.53 0.82 0.59
CA CYS A 30 0.30 1.30 -0.02
C CYS A 30 -0.31 2.39 0.87
N LEU A 31 -0.46 3.59 0.31
CA LEU A 31 -1.15 4.69 0.96
C LEU A 31 -2.66 4.63 0.66
N GLU A 32 -3.43 5.39 1.43
CA GLU A 32 -4.88 5.50 1.19
C GLU A 32 -5.16 5.94 -0.25
N GLY A 33 -5.99 5.18 -0.95
CA GLY A 33 -6.35 5.46 -2.34
C GLY A 33 -5.37 4.98 -3.39
N GLN A 34 -4.35 4.20 -3.02
CA GLN A 34 -3.48 3.60 -4.00
C GLN A 34 -4.12 2.40 -4.70
N THR A 35 -4.00 2.38 -6.02
CA THR A 35 -4.44 1.26 -6.85
C THR A 35 -3.34 0.24 -7.09
N VAL A 36 -2.09 0.58 -6.73
CA VAL A 36 -0.92 -0.28 -6.87
C VAL A 36 0.04 -0.04 -5.72
N GLY A 37 0.73 -1.09 -5.27
CA GLY A 37 1.77 -0.96 -4.26
C GLY A 37 2.97 -0.17 -4.78
N THR A 38 3.38 0.84 -4.02
CA THR A 38 4.59 1.61 -4.32
C THR A 38 5.81 0.85 -3.76
N PRO A 39 6.82 0.52 -4.58
CA PRO A 39 8.00 -0.18 -4.11
C PRO A 39 8.79 0.67 -3.11
N CYS A 40 9.37 0.02 -2.11
CA CYS A 40 10.19 0.70 -1.12
C CYS A 40 11.53 1.16 -1.71
N PRO A 41 12.01 2.35 -1.30
CA PRO A 41 13.33 2.82 -1.71
C PRO A 41 14.44 1.94 -1.11
N THR A 42 15.59 1.91 -1.78
CA THR A 42 16.77 1.15 -1.34
C THR A 42 17.14 1.47 0.11
N GLY A 43 17.33 0.43 0.93
CA GLY A 43 17.57 0.54 2.37
C GLY A 43 16.30 0.38 3.23
N TYR A 44 15.13 0.36 2.60
CA TYR A 44 13.86 0.07 3.26
C TYR A 44 13.22 -1.20 2.69
N GLN A 45 12.55 -1.96 3.55
CA GLN A 45 11.85 -3.18 3.21
C GLN A 45 10.63 -3.36 4.10
N THR A 46 9.55 -3.91 3.53
CA THR A 46 8.39 -4.31 4.30
C THR A 46 8.41 -5.82 4.48
N THR A 47 8.60 -6.31 5.71
CA THR A 47 8.66 -7.75 6.02
C THR A 47 7.29 -8.42 5.98
N LEU A 48 6.23 -7.64 6.17
CA LEU A 48 4.85 -8.10 6.18
C LEU A 48 4.10 -7.51 4.99
N THR A 49 3.06 -8.22 4.55
CA THR A 49 2.03 -7.66 3.70
C THR A 49 1.15 -6.69 4.49
N GLY A 50 0.46 -5.77 3.82
CA GLY A 50 -0.44 -4.83 4.48
C GLY A 50 0.23 -3.55 4.98
N GLN A 51 1.43 -3.21 4.47
CA GLN A 51 2.19 -2.09 5.02
C GLN A 51 1.81 -0.75 4.39
N SER A 52 1.58 0.22 5.27
CA SER A 52 1.31 1.61 4.92
C SER A 52 2.57 2.45 4.76
N TYR A 53 3.72 1.94 5.18
CA TYR A 53 5.01 2.61 5.10
C TYR A 53 6.14 1.59 4.99
N CYS A 54 7.24 2.01 4.37
CA CYS A 54 8.45 1.21 4.32
C CYS A 54 9.17 1.24 5.66
N ARG A 55 9.52 0.06 6.18
CA ARG A 55 10.34 -0.05 7.39
C ARG A 55 11.80 -0.05 6.99
N ILE A 56 12.65 0.59 7.78
CA ILE A 56 14.09 0.52 7.53
C ILE A 56 14.55 -0.91 7.84
N CYS A 57 15.45 -1.44 7.02
CA CYS A 57 16.10 -2.70 7.35
C CYS A 57 17.08 -2.40 8.48
N SER A 58 16.64 -2.57 9.73
CA SER A 58 17.52 -2.48 10.88
C SER A 58 18.46 -3.70 10.85
N PRO A 59 19.79 -3.53 11.00
CA PRO A 59 20.75 -4.62 10.97
C PRO A 59 20.56 -5.63 12.10
#